data_AF-A0A699J202-F1
#
_entry.id   AF-A0A699J202-F1
#
_cell.length_a   1.000
_cell.length_b   1.000
_cell.length_c   1.000
_cell.angle_alpha   90.00
_cell.angle_beta   90.00
_cell.angle_gamma   90.00
#
_symmetry.space_group_name_H-M   'P 1'
#
loop_
_entity.id
_entity.type
_entity.pdbx_description
1 polymer ?
#
loop_
_entity_poly.entity_id
_entity_poly.type
_entity_poly.pdbx_seq_one_letter_code
_entity_poly.pdbx_strand_id
1 'polypeptide(L)'
;MASLADKAILSGADNRPPILEKDMYDSWKSRMELYMLNRPHGRMILESVEQGPLIWPSVEVEGVTRLKKYSELSAAEAIQADCDVKATNIILQGLPPEVYALVSTHKVTKELWEWIQMLMQGTSLTKQERECKLYDAFDKFAYQKGETLRDFYLRFSLLLNDMNMYNMKLEQFQVNTKFLNTLPS
;
A
#
# COMPACT_ATOMS: atom_id res chain seq x y z
N MET A 1 11.93 8.72 -22.01
CA MET A 1 10.54 8.66 -21.48
C MET A 1 10.12 7.21 -21.54
N ALA A 2 9.95 6.54 -20.39
CA ALA A 2 9.42 5.18 -20.36
C ALA A 2 7.94 5.21 -20.74
N SER A 3 7.50 4.26 -21.56
CA SER A 3 6.14 4.19 -22.08
C SER A 3 5.16 3.67 -21.02
N LEU A 4 3.86 3.90 -21.21
CA LEU A 4 2.80 3.36 -20.33
C LEU A 4 2.81 1.82 -20.26
N ALA A 5 3.31 1.15 -21.31
CA ALA A 5 3.49 -0.30 -21.31
C ALA A 5 4.60 -0.74 -20.35
N ASP A 6 5.67 0.06 -20.21
CA ASP A 6 6.76 -0.21 -19.26
C ASP A 6 6.30 -0.13 -17.80
N LYS A 7 5.24 0.66 -17.52
CA LYS A 7 4.60 0.74 -16.19
C LYS A 7 3.61 -0.39 -15.91
N ALA A 8 3.05 -1.00 -16.96
CA ALA A 8 2.08 -2.10 -16.83
C ALA A 8 2.74 -3.49 -16.75
N ILE A 9 4.00 -3.62 -17.18
CA ILE A 9 4.73 -4.92 -17.27
C ILE A 9 5.53 -5.27 -16.00
N LEU A 10 5.44 -4.48 -14.92
CA LEU A 10 6.02 -4.84 -13.62
C LEU A 10 5.08 -5.72 -12.76
N SER A 11 4.15 -6.48 -13.36
CA SER A 11 3.47 -7.60 -12.69
C SER A 11 4.37 -8.86 -12.65
N GLY A 12 5.63 -8.68 -12.29
CA GLY A 12 6.67 -9.70 -12.38
C GLY A 12 6.50 -10.80 -11.34
N ALA A 13 6.00 -11.97 -11.80
CA ALA A 13 5.91 -13.26 -11.11
C ALA A 13 5.14 -13.26 -9.78
N ASP A 14 4.20 -14.20 -9.61
CA ASP A 14 3.37 -14.42 -8.41
C ASP A 14 4.15 -14.62 -7.08
N ASN A 15 5.48 -14.52 -7.10
CA ASN A 15 6.41 -14.80 -6.01
C ASN A 15 7.07 -13.56 -5.38
N ARG A 16 6.97 -12.35 -5.97
CA ARG A 16 7.61 -11.14 -5.39
C ARG A 16 6.59 -10.11 -4.90
N PRO A 17 6.79 -9.49 -3.72
CA PRO A 17 5.93 -8.40 -3.28
C PRO A 17 6.01 -7.19 -4.22
N PRO A 18 4.96 -6.37 -4.35
CA PRO A 18 5.02 -5.13 -5.11
C PRO A 18 6.04 -4.17 -4.50
N ILE A 19 6.84 -3.52 -5.35
CA ILE A 19 7.80 -2.50 -4.92
C ILE A 19 7.07 -1.16 -4.74
N LEU A 20 7.36 -0.47 -3.64
CA LEU A 20 6.83 0.85 -3.34
C LEU A 20 7.44 1.89 -4.28
N GLU A 21 6.59 2.51 -5.10
CA GLU A 21 6.95 3.63 -5.94
C GLU A 21 6.56 4.97 -5.29
N LYS A 22 7.34 6.02 -5.60
CA LYS A 22 7.07 7.37 -5.16
C LYS A 22 5.67 7.81 -5.62
N ASP A 23 4.89 8.37 -4.71
CA ASP A 23 3.51 8.85 -4.92
C ASP A 23 2.45 7.75 -5.19
N MET A 24 2.83 6.46 -5.17
CA MET A 24 1.92 5.32 -5.44
C MET A 24 1.59 4.49 -4.19
N TYR A 25 1.71 5.09 -3.00
CA TYR A 25 1.56 4.35 -1.73
C TYR A 25 0.23 3.63 -1.60
N ASP A 26 -0.90 4.25 -1.97
CA ASP A 26 -2.21 3.63 -1.79
C ASP A 26 -2.41 2.42 -2.72
N SER A 27 -1.88 2.52 -3.95
CA SER A 27 -1.84 1.40 -4.90
C SER A 27 -0.92 0.29 -4.40
N TRP A 28 0.26 0.66 -3.88
CA TRP A 28 1.21 -0.28 -3.29
C TRP A 28 0.62 -1.01 -2.10
N LYS A 29 -0.01 -0.28 -1.16
CA LYS A 29 -0.68 -0.80 0.03
C LYS A 29 -1.73 -1.84 -0.36
N SER A 30 -2.65 -1.47 -1.26
CA SER A 30 -3.71 -2.38 -1.72
C SER A 30 -3.13 -3.66 -2.36
N ARG A 31 -2.10 -3.52 -3.20
CA ARG A 31 -1.44 -4.68 -3.82
C ARG A 31 -0.67 -5.53 -2.80
N MET A 32 -0.07 -4.91 -1.80
CA MET A 32 0.69 -5.57 -0.75
C MET A 32 -0.23 -6.39 0.17
N GLU A 33 -1.38 -5.84 0.56
CA GLU A 33 -2.41 -6.54 1.34
C GLU A 33 -2.93 -7.77 0.58
N LEU A 34 -3.27 -7.60 -0.71
CA LEU A 34 -3.68 -8.72 -1.57
C LEU A 34 -2.58 -9.78 -1.71
N TYR A 35 -1.32 -9.34 -1.85
CA TYR A 35 -0.18 -10.23 -1.92
C TYR A 35 -0.01 -11.05 -0.63
N MET A 36 -0.15 -10.44 0.55
CA MET A 36 -0.10 -11.13 1.85
C MET A 36 -1.24 -12.15 1.98
N LEU A 37 -2.46 -11.77 1.62
CA LEU A 37 -3.64 -12.65 1.68
C LEU A 37 -3.50 -13.89 0.79
N ASN A 38 -2.80 -13.79 -0.33
CA ASN A 38 -2.52 -14.91 -1.24
C ASN A 38 -1.41 -15.86 -0.75
N ARG A 39 -0.79 -15.61 0.42
CA ARG A 39 0.21 -16.51 1.01
C ARG A 39 -0.42 -17.54 1.95
N PRO A 40 0.25 -18.69 2.19
CA PRO A 40 -0.13 -19.59 3.29
C PRO A 40 -0.18 -18.82 4.60
N HIS A 41 -1.27 -18.99 5.35
CA HIS A 41 -1.63 -18.22 6.54
C HIS A 41 -1.80 -16.71 6.29
N GLY A 42 -2.20 -16.31 5.08
CA GLY A 42 -2.29 -14.91 4.66
C GLY A 42 -3.12 -14.00 5.57
N ARG A 43 -4.17 -14.55 6.20
CA ARG A 43 -4.96 -13.82 7.21
C ARG A 43 -4.14 -13.49 8.47
N MET A 44 -3.40 -14.46 9.00
CA MET A 44 -2.52 -14.26 10.16
C MET A 44 -1.39 -13.30 9.83
N ILE A 45 -0.82 -13.38 8.61
CA ILE A 45 0.20 -12.44 8.12
C ILE A 45 -0.34 -11.01 8.09
N LEU A 46 -1.55 -10.79 7.56
CA LEU A 46 -2.17 -9.47 7.52
C LEU A 46 -2.49 -8.95 8.93
N GLU A 47 -3.00 -9.81 9.81
CA GLU A 47 -3.27 -9.47 11.21
C GLU A 47 -1.99 -9.06 11.97
N SER A 48 -0.83 -9.68 11.69
CA SER A 48 0.46 -9.24 12.24
C SER A 48 0.82 -7.80 11.88
N VAL A 49 0.37 -7.31 10.72
CA VAL A 49 0.59 -5.93 10.27
C VAL A 49 -0.37 -4.98 10.98
N GLU A 50 -1.64 -5.36 11.12
CA GLU A 50 -2.69 -4.51 11.68
C GLU A 50 -2.63 -4.44 13.21
N GLN A 51 -2.46 -5.58 13.87
CA GLN A 51 -2.52 -5.72 15.32
C GLN A 51 -1.14 -5.72 15.97
N GLY A 52 -0.11 -6.12 15.22
CA GLY A 52 1.25 -6.29 15.72
C GLY A 52 1.61 -7.76 15.93
N PRO A 53 2.88 -8.06 16.24
CA PRO A 53 3.35 -9.42 16.39
C PRO A 53 2.83 -10.07 17.67
N LEU A 54 2.99 -11.39 17.75
CA LEU A 54 2.78 -12.18 18.94
C LEU A 54 3.53 -11.56 20.14
N ILE A 55 2.78 -11.32 21.22
CA ILE A 55 3.37 -11.06 22.53
C ILE A 55 3.94 -12.38 23.03
N TRP A 56 5.26 -12.47 23.15
CA TRP A 56 5.91 -13.71 23.55
C TRP A 56 5.37 -14.22 24.90
N PRO A 57 4.85 -15.45 24.96
CA PRO A 57 4.36 -16.03 26.21
C PRO A 57 5.51 -16.22 27.20
N SER A 58 5.19 -16.15 28.49
CA SER A 58 6.14 -16.40 29.58
C SER A 58 5.93 -17.78 30.19
N VAL A 59 6.99 -18.31 30.80
CA VAL A 59 6.98 -19.55 31.57
C VAL A 59 7.76 -19.34 32.86
N GLU A 60 7.26 -19.91 33.95
CA GLU A 60 7.93 -19.91 35.24
C GLU A 60 8.78 -21.17 35.36
N VAL A 61 10.08 -21.00 35.57
CA VAL A 61 11.03 -22.10 35.77
C VAL A 61 11.77 -21.81 37.07
N GLU A 62 11.65 -22.70 38.04
CA GLU A 62 12.30 -22.59 39.36
C GLU A 62 11.98 -21.26 40.08
N GLY A 63 10.76 -20.74 39.93
CA GLY A 63 10.31 -19.48 40.55
C GLY A 63 10.77 -18.21 39.83
N VAL A 64 11.41 -18.33 38.67
CA VAL A 64 11.79 -17.19 37.82
C VAL A 64 10.94 -17.18 36.55
N THR A 65 10.23 -16.09 36.33
CA THR A 65 9.48 -15.84 35.08
C THR A 65 10.43 -15.41 33.98
N ARG A 66 10.43 -16.14 32.86
CA ARG A 66 11.14 -15.77 31.63
C ARG A 66 10.25 -15.95 30.41
N LEU A 67 10.61 -15.33 29.29
CA LEU A 67 9.96 -15.62 28.02
C LEU A 67 10.24 -17.07 27.59
N LYS A 68 9.23 -17.67 26.95
CA LYS A 68 9.39 -18.97 26.29
C LYS A 68 10.37 -18.86 25.13
N LYS A 69 11.12 -19.93 24.91
CA LYS A 69 11.86 -20.16 23.67
C LYS A 69 10.89 -20.62 22.59
N TYR A 70 11.30 -20.49 21.33
CA TYR A 70 10.51 -20.97 20.20
C TYR A 70 10.11 -22.46 20.32
N SER A 71 11.03 -23.32 20.78
CA SER A 71 10.75 -24.75 20.98
C SER A 71 9.75 -25.05 22.12
N GLU A 72 9.44 -24.06 22.96
CA GLU A 72 8.49 -24.18 24.08
C GLU A 72 7.10 -23.64 23.70
N LEU A 73 6.95 -23.10 22.48
CA LEU A 73 5.68 -22.63 21.96
C LEU A 73 4.75 -23.80 21.64
N SER A 74 3.46 -23.57 21.85
CA SER A 74 2.42 -24.39 21.24
C SER A 74 2.48 -24.27 19.71
N ALA A 75 1.88 -25.24 19.01
CA ALA A 75 1.84 -25.21 17.55
C ALA A 75 1.21 -23.92 16.99
N ALA A 76 0.15 -23.41 17.64
CA ALA A 76 -0.50 -22.16 17.21
C ALA A 76 0.38 -20.93 17.41
N GLU A 77 1.07 -20.82 18.55
CA GLU A 77 2.00 -19.72 18.83
C GLU A 77 3.20 -19.75 17.87
N ALA A 78 3.73 -20.94 17.55
CA ALA A 78 4.82 -21.08 16.59
C ALA A 78 4.40 -20.64 15.18
N ILE A 79 3.20 -21.03 14.73
CA ILE A 79 2.65 -20.59 13.44
C ILE A 79 2.49 -19.06 13.41
N GLN A 80 2.01 -18.45 14.49
CA GLN A 80 1.89 -16.99 14.58
C GLN A 80 3.27 -16.32 14.51
N ALA A 81 4.25 -16.79 15.28
CA ALA A 81 5.60 -16.24 15.28
C ALA A 81 6.25 -16.32 13.88
N ASP A 82 6.03 -17.43 13.16
CA ASP A 82 6.50 -17.59 11.78
C ASP A 82 5.79 -16.61 10.83
N CYS A 83 4.48 -16.39 11.01
CA CYS A 83 3.72 -15.42 10.24
C CYS A 83 4.19 -13.99 10.49
N ASP A 84 4.52 -13.63 11.74
CA ASP A 84 5.04 -12.31 12.09
C ASP A 84 6.35 -12.00 11.36
N VAL A 85 7.29 -12.95 11.38
CA VAL A 85 8.58 -12.85 10.65
C VAL A 85 8.33 -12.75 9.14
N LYS A 86 7.38 -13.53 8.62
CA LYS A 86 7.01 -13.51 7.20
C LYS A 86 6.39 -12.17 6.81
N ALA A 87 5.56 -11.58 7.64
CA ALA A 87 4.98 -10.26 7.43
C ALA A 87 6.08 -9.19 7.36
N THR A 88 7.05 -9.20 8.30
CA THR A 88 8.21 -8.29 8.26
C THR A 88 8.97 -8.43 6.95
N ASN A 89 9.30 -9.67 6.56
CA ASN A 89 10.07 -9.95 5.35
C ASN A 89 9.35 -9.50 4.07
N ILE A 90 8.03 -9.71 4.00
CA ILE A 90 7.22 -9.27 2.85
C ILE A 90 7.24 -7.75 2.73
N ILE A 91 7.03 -7.02 3.83
CA ILE A 91 7.06 -5.55 3.80
C ILE A 91 8.44 -5.07 3.36
N LEU A 92 9.52 -5.54 3.99
CA LEU A 92 10.89 -5.11 3.68
C LEU A 92 11.29 -5.36 2.22
N GLN A 93 10.87 -6.50 1.65
CA GLN A 93 11.11 -6.81 0.23
C GLN A 93 10.31 -5.91 -0.73
N GLY A 94 9.20 -5.34 -0.26
CA GLY A 94 8.40 -4.39 -1.00
C GLY A 94 8.92 -2.96 -1.00
N LEU A 95 10.09 -2.69 -0.41
CA LEU A 95 10.62 -1.33 -0.27
C LEU A 95 11.76 -1.05 -1.26
N PRO A 96 11.82 0.17 -1.80
CA PRO A 96 13.02 0.64 -2.48
C PRO A 96 14.18 0.83 -1.48
N PRO A 97 15.44 0.72 -1.92
CA PRO A 97 16.61 0.75 -1.04
C PRO A 97 16.68 1.97 -0.10
N GLU A 98 16.22 3.13 -0.57
CA GLU A 98 16.25 4.38 0.19
C GLU A 98 15.27 4.33 1.37
N VAL A 99 14.07 3.80 1.15
CA VAL A 99 13.06 3.63 2.21
C VAL A 99 13.49 2.51 3.16
N TYR A 100 14.02 1.41 2.62
CA TYR A 100 14.56 0.31 3.42
C TYR A 100 15.63 0.80 4.42
N ALA A 101 16.60 1.59 3.95
CA ALA A 101 17.66 2.12 4.81
C ALA A 101 17.10 2.94 5.99
N LEU A 102 16.03 3.71 5.77
CA LEU A 102 15.37 4.52 6.79
C LEU A 102 14.59 3.69 7.81
N VAL A 103 13.96 2.57 7.39
CA VAL A 103 13.12 1.76 8.27
C VAL A 103 13.83 0.59 8.93
N SER A 104 14.98 0.16 8.40
CA SER A 104 15.67 -1.08 8.77
C SER A 104 16.06 -1.19 10.26
N THR A 105 16.06 -0.08 11.00
CA THR A 105 16.32 -0.04 12.44
C THR A 105 15.13 -0.48 13.30
N HIS A 106 13.92 -0.51 12.74
CA HIS A 106 12.69 -0.89 13.45
C HIS A 106 12.48 -2.40 13.38
N LYS A 107 12.14 -3.02 14.52
CA LYS A 107 12.04 -4.49 14.64
C LYS A 107 10.62 -5.02 14.55
N VAL A 108 9.61 -4.15 14.68
CA VAL A 108 8.20 -4.54 14.78
C VAL A 108 7.49 -4.25 13.46
N THR A 109 6.89 -5.28 12.85
CA THR A 109 6.18 -5.20 11.55
C THR A 109 5.15 -4.08 11.50
N LYS A 110 4.35 -3.93 12.56
CA LYS A 110 3.32 -2.90 12.66
C LYS A 110 3.90 -1.49 12.70
N GLU A 111 4.91 -1.25 13.54
CA GLU A 111 5.60 0.05 13.60
C GLU A 111 6.19 0.40 12.24
N LEU A 112 6.80 -0.59 11.57
CA LEU A 112 7.39 -0.42 10.26
C LEU A 112 6.33 -0.04 9.21
N TRP A 113 5.17 -0.70 9.22
CA TRP A 113 4.04 -0.39 8.35
C TRP A 113 3.47 1.02 8.59
N GLU A 114 3.21 1.38 9.85
CA GLU A 114 2.72 2.70 10.24
C GLU A 114 3.72 3.80 9.86
N TRP A 115 5.01 3.55 10.03
CA TRP A 115 6.05 4.52 9.67
C TRP A 115 6.18 4.71 8.17
N ILE A 116 6.08 3.65 7.36
CA ILE A 116 5.99 3.77 5.89
C ILE A 116 4.75 4.59 5.51
N GLN A 117 3.61 4.32 6.16
CA GLN A 117 2.38 5.09 5.93
C GLN A 117 2.61 6.57 6.21
N MET A 118 3.23 6.92 7.33
CA MET A 118 3.56 8.31 7.67
C MET A 118 4.56 8.93 6.69
N LEU A 119 5.63 8.20 6.32
CA LEU A 119 6.65 8.68 5.39
C LEU A 119 6.05 8.97 4.00
N MET A 120 5.16 8.09 3.54
CA MET A 120 4.65 8.14 2.17
C MET A 120 3.35 8.91 2.01
N GLN A 121 2.47 8.92 3.01
CA GLN A 121 1.24 9.70 2.98
C GLN A 121 1.41 11.08 3.62
N GLY A 122 2.37 11.26 4.52
CA GLY A 122 2.55 12.47 5.32
C GLY A 122 1.51 12.58 6.45
N THR A 123 1.19 13.80 6.87
CA THR A 123 0.23 14.10 7.93
C THR A 123 -1.19 14.30 7.36
N SER A 124 -2.19 14.58 8.20
CA SER A 124 -3.53 14.97 7.70
C SER A 124 -3.47 16.21 6.78
N LEU A 125 -2.48 17.09 6.96
CA LEU A 125 -2.24 18.24 6.10
C LEU A 125 -1.93 17.84 4.65
N THR A 126 -1.15 16.78 4.44
CA THR A 126 -0.81 16.29 3.10
C THR A 126 -1.99 15.57 2.44
N LYS A 127 -2.93 15.01 3.21
CA LYS A 127 -4.19 14.49 2.65
C LYS A 127 -5.03 15.61 2.03
N GLN A 128 -5.23 16.71 2.76
CA GLN A 128 -5.98 17.85 2.23
C GLN A 128 -5.26 18.49 1.03
N GLU A 129 -3.93 18.61 1.07
CA GLU A 129 -3.15 19.07 -0.09
C GLU A 129 -3.31 18.16 -1.32
N ARG A 130 -3.40 16.84 -1.13
CA ARG A 130 -3.65 15.89 -2.22
C ARG A 130 -5.06 16.03 -2.78
N GLU A 131 -6.08 16.13 -1.92
CA GLU A 131 -7.46 16.39 -2.36
C GLU A 131 -7.54 17.71 -3.15
N CYS A 132 -6.88 18.78 -2.69
CA CYS A 132 -6.78 20.03 -3.42
C CYS A 132 -6.10 19.85 -4.79
N LYS A 133 -4.98 19.13 -4.87
CA LYS A 133 -4.29 18.84 -6.15
C LYS A 133 -5.17 18.05 -7.11
N LEU A 134 -5.94 17.07 -6.61
CA LEU A 134 -6.86 16.27 -7.42
C LEU A 134 -8.05 17.09 -7.91
N TYR A 135 -8.63 17.95 -7.07
CA TYR A 135 -9.66 18.91 -7.51
C TYR A 135 -9.11 19.85 -8.57
N ASP A 136 -7.92 20.40 -8.37
CA ASP A 136 -7.24 21.26 -9.34
C ASP A 136 -6.98 20.53 -10.67
N ALA A 137 -6.52 19.28 -10.61
CA ALA A 137 -6.29 18.45 -11.79
C ALA A 137 -7.60 18.13 -12.52
N PHE A 138 -8.67 17.87 -11.78
CA PHE A 138 -10.01 17.68 -12.34
C PHE A 138 -10.50 18.95 -13.01
N ASP A 139 -10.44 20.10 -12.34
CA ASP A 139 -10.88 21.37 -12.87
C ASP A 139 -10.07 21.83 -14.10
N LYS A 140 -8.77 21.56 -14.11
CA LYS A 140 -7.90 21.89 -15.24
C LYS A 140 -7.82 20.78 -16.29
N PHE A 141 -8.56 19.68 -16.13
CA PHE A 141 -8.53 18.57 -17.07
C PHE A 141 -9.00 19.04 -18.45
N ALA A 142 -8.20 18.74 -19.47
CA ALA A 142 -8.47 19.12 -20.85
C ALA A 142 -7.93 18.08 -21.81
N TYR A 143 -8.46 18.10 -23.04
CA TYR A 143 -7.91 17.36 -24.15
C TYR A 143 -6.49 17.83 -24.49
N GLN A 144 -5.59 16.88 -24.73
CA GLN A 144 -4.20 17.09 -25.11
C GLN A 144 -4.03 16.90 -26.61
N LYS A 145 -3.38 17.86 -27.27
CA LYS A 145 -3.18 17.83 -28.71
C LYS A 145 -2.47 16.53 -29.13
N GLY A 146 -3.14 15.73 -29.95
CA GLY A 146 -2.60 14.49 -30.52
C GLY A 146 -2.94 13.22 -29.73
N GLU A 147 -3.67 13.31 -28.61
CA GLU A 147 -4.15 12.10 -27.92
C GLU A 147 -5.38 11.50 -28.61
N THR A 148 -5.54 10.18 -28.56
CA THR A 148 -6.76 9.54 -29.07
C THR A 148 -7.91 9.69 -28.07
N LEU A 149 -9.16 9.50 -28.51
CA LEU A 149 -10.31 9.46 -27.60
C LEU A 149 -10.16 8.38 -26.52
N ARG A 150 -9.51 7.26 -26.85
CA ARG A 150 -9.21 6.19 -25.90
C ARG A 150 -8.21 6.64 -24.84
N ASP A 151 -7.16 7.35 -25.23
CA ASP A 151 -6.15 7.87 -24.30
C ASP A 151 -6.78 8.93 -23.38
N PHE A 152 -7.58 9.83 -23.94
CA PHE A 152 -8.36 10.81 -23.17
C PHE A 152 -9.26 10.14 -22.13
N TYR A 153 -10.06 9.16 -22.55
CA TYR A 153 -10.94 8.41 -21.66
C TYR A 153 -10.15 7.71 -20.56
N LEU A 154 -9.02 7.07 -20.89
CA LEU A 154 -8.17 6.40 -19.90
C LEU A 154 -7.61 7.39 -18.88
N ARG A 155 -7.08 8.55 -19.31
CA ARG A 155 -6.59 9.59 -18.39
C ARG A 155 -7.70 10.10 -17.47
N PHE A 156 -8.89 10.32 -18.02
CA PHE A 156 -10.04 10.80 -17.24
C PHE A 156 -10.49 9.75 -16.21
N SER A 157 -10.62 8.48 -16.62
CA SER A 157 -10.98 7.38 -15.71
C SER A 157 -9.94 7.17 -14.60
N LEU A 158 -8.64 7.30 -14.90
CA LEU A 158 -7.59 7.23 -13.90
C LEU A 158 -7.73 8.35 -12.87
N LEU A 159 -7.96 9.58 -13.33
CA LEU A 159 -8.18 10.72 -12.43
C LEU A 159 -9.39 10.51 -11.50
N LEU A 160 -10.50 9.98 -12.04
CA LEU A 160 -11.69 9.66 -11.23
C LEU A 160 -11.41 8.55 -10.21
N ASN A 161 -10.64 7.53 -10.58
CA ASN A 161 -10.25 6.46 -9.67
C ASN A 161 -9.39 7.01 -8.52
N ASP A 162 -8.42 7.88 -8.82
CA ASP A 162 -7.60 8.54 -7.81
C ASP A 162 -8.47 9.38 -6.86
N MET A 163 -9.43 10.15 -7.39
CA MET A 163 -10.38 10.92 -6.57
C MET A 163 -11.25 10.01 -5.66
N ASN A 164 -11.77 8.91 -6.21
CA ASN A 164 -12.58 7.95 -5.45
C ASN A 164 -11.79 7.28 -4.32
N MET A 165 -10.50 6.99 -4.54
CA MET A 165 -9.62 6.41 -3.53
C MET A 165 -9.49 7.30 -2.29
N TYR A 166 -9.58 8.62 -2.45
CA TYR A 166 -9.58 9.58 -1.35
C TYR A 166 -10.99 9.89 -0.81
N ASN A 167 -12.03 9.14 -1.21
CA ASN A 167 -13.43 9.37 -0.87
C ASN A 167 -13.97 10.74 -1.33
N MET A 168 -13.40 11.31 -2.39
CA MET A 168 -13.92 12.55 -2.99
C MET A 168 -15.16 12.20 -3.82
N LYS A 169 -16.34 12.44 -3.25
CA LYS A 169 -17.62 12.12 -3.92
C LYS A 169 -17.96 13.22 -4.94
N LEU A 170 -17.83 12.89 -6.22
CA LEU A 170 -18.38 13.68 -7.32
C LEU A 170 -19.72 13.09 -7.74
N GLU A 171 -20.71 13.95 -7.96
CA GLU A 171 -21.98 13.50 -8.52
C GLU A 171 -21.83 13.15 -10.01
N GLN A 172 -22.58 12.15 -10.48
CA GLN A 172 -22.48 11.66 -11.85
C GLN A 172 -22.69 12.78 -12.88
N PHE A 173 -23.57 13.74 -12.59
CA PHE A 173 -23.80 14.87 -13.48
C PHE A 173 -22.56 15.78 -13.60
N GLN A 174 -21.79 15.96 -12.53
CA GLN A 174 -20.56 16.75 -12.52
C GLN A 174 -19.49 16.09 -13.37
N VAL A 175 -19.34 14.76 -13.21
CA VAL A 175 -18.41 13.94 -13.99
C VAL A 175 -18.76 13.99 -15.48
N ASN A 176 -20.03 13.74 -15.82
CA ASN A 176 -20.49 13.73 -17.22
C ASN A 176 -20.33 15.10 -17.88
N THR A 177 -20.73 16.17 -17.18
CA THR A 177 -20.61 17.55 -17.68
C THR A 177 -19.14 17.89 -17.91
N LYS A 178 -18.25 17.53 -16.99
CA LYS A 178 -16.82 17.78 -17.14
C LYS A 178 -16.23 17.04 -18.34
N PHE A 179 -16.56 15.75 -18.49
CA PHE A 179 -16.10 14.94 -19.61
C PHE A 179 -16.51 15.56 -20.96
N LEU A 180 -17.79 15.89 -21.11
CA LEU A 180 -18.32 16.46 -22.36
C LEU A 180 -17.71 17.83 -22.69
N ASN A 181 -17.55 18.71 -21.69
CA ASN A 181 -17.01 20.06 -21.89
C ASN A 181 -15.51 20.08 -22.22
N THR A 182 -14.80 18.96 -22.05
CA THR A 182 -13.35 18.89 -22.22
C THR A 182 -12.92 18.05 -23.43
N LEU A 183 -13.89 17.55 -24.20
CA LEU A 183 -13.65 16.87 -25.48
C LEU A 183 -13.08 17.85 -26.53
N PRO A 184 -12.27 17.35 -27.48
CA PRO A 184 -11.78 18.16 -28.59
C PRO A 184 -12.95 18.69 -29.42
N SER A 185 -12.85 19.97 -29.79
CA SER A 185 -13.77 20.64 -30.72
C SER A 185 -13.50 20.25 -32.17
#